data_AF-A0A836GFA6-F1
#
_entry.id   AF-A0A836GFA6-F1
#
_cell.length_a   1.000
_cell.length_b   1.000
_cell.length_c   1.000
_cell.angle_alpha   90.00
_cell.angle_beta   90.00
_cell.angle_gamma   90.00
#
_symmetry.space_group_name_H-M   'P 1'
#
loop_
_entity.id
_entity.type
_entity.pdbx_description
1 polymer ?
#
loop_
_entity_poly.entity_id
_entity_poly.type
_entity_poly.pdbx_seq_one_letter_code
_entity_poly.pdbx_strand_id
1 'polypeptide(L)'
;MKGLWILIVLMIVAAHSSVEGKIYTQCEAARQLVIARISRSFISNWVCLMQYESGMNTHLVTGPKRGSSYSYGILQINSAEWCTRGHRGGNCDKRCEDYLSDDIQEDIVCAKKIFDQHGFKAWDGWVKNCKNKPLPNLAHCFRRKRMTTEV
;
A
#
# COMPACT_ATOMS: atom_id res chain seq x y z
N MET A 1 -11.96 -2.43 -46.82
CA MET A 1 -11.12 -3.41 -46.08
C MET A 1 -10.11 -2.78 -45.12
N LYS A 2 -9.36 -1.73 -45.52
CA LYS A 2 -8.36 -1.07 -44.64
C LYS A 2 -8.96 -0.33 -43.43
N GLY A 3 -10.13 0.30 -43.59
CA GLY A 3 -10.82 1.01 -42.50
C GLY A 3 -11.37 0.09 -41.39
N LEU A 4 -11.76 -1.13 -41.74
CA LEU A 4 -12.21 -2.12 -40.75
C LEU A 4 -11.05 -2.59 -39.86
N TRP A 5 -9.85 -2.73 -40.45
CA TRP A 5 -8.63 -3.02 -39.70
C TRP A 5 -8.23 -1.90 -38.74
N ILE A 6 -8.38 -0.63 -39.14
CA ILE A 6 -8.10 0.53 -38.27
C ILE A 6 -9.07 0.56 -37.08
N LEU A 7 -10.35 0.27 -37.31
CA LEU A 7 -11.37 0.20 -36.25
C LEU A 7 -11.15 -0.98 -35.29
N ILE A 8 -10.72 -2.13 -35.80
CA ILE A 8 -10.36 -3.31 -34.98
C ILE A 8 -9.13 -3.01 -34.11
N VAL A 9 -8.10 -2.36 -34.66
CA VAL A 9 -6.91 -1.95 -33.89
C VAL A 9 -7.28 -0.92 -32.82
N LEU A 10 -8.15 0.05 -33.11
CA LEU A 10 -8.65 1.02 -32.12
C LEU A 10 -9.44 0.36 -30.98
N MET A 11 -10.29 -0.62 -31.29
CA MET A 11 -11.07 -1.37 -30.30
C MET A 11 -10.19 -2.25 -29.39
N ILE A 12 -9.09 -2.79 -29.90
CA ILE A 12 -8.12 -3.57 -29.11
C ILE A 12 -7.33 -2.66 -28.16
N VAL A 13 -6.98 -1.43 -28.57
CA VAL A 13 -6.30 -0.45 -27.70
C VAL A 13 -7.22 0.11 -26.61
N ALA A 14 -8.54 0.15 -26.86
CA ALA A 14 -9.55 0.55 -25.88
C ALA A 14 -9.93 -0.56 -24.88
N ALA A 15 -9.34 -1.75 -24.98
CA ALA A 15 -9.38 -2.76 -23.91
C ALA A 15 -8.54 -2.25 -22.74
N HIS A 16 -9.08 -1.29 -22.01
CA HIS A 16 -8.57 -0.84 -20.73
C HIS A 16 -8.45 -2.09 -19.84
N SER A 17 -7.23 -2.56 -19.61
CA SER A 17 -6.94 -3.45 -18.52
C SER A 17 -7.50 -2.78 -17.27
N SER A 18 -8.57 -3.33 -16.70
CA SER A 18 -8.95 -3.00 -15.33
C SER A 18 -7.69 -3.26 -14.50
N VAL A 19 -7.04 -2.19 -14.05
CA VAL A 19 -5.93 -2.30 -13.10
C VAL A 19 -6.59 -2.71 -11.79
N GLU A 20 -6.78 -4.03 -11.65
CA GLU A 20 -7.22 -4.61 -10.41
C GLU A 20 -6.06 -4.48 -9.43
N GLY A 21 -6.28 -3.76 -8.35
CA GLY A 21 -5.21 -3.47 -7.41
C GLY A 21 -4.72 -4.73 -6.71
N LYS A 22 -3.39 -4.87 -6.58
CA LYS A 22 -2.80 -6.00 -5.88
C LYS A 22 -3.26 -6.05 -4.41
N ILE A 23 -3.76 -7.22 -4.01
CA ILE A 23 -3.97 -7.58 -2.59
C ILE A 23 -2.71 -8.29 -2.09
N TYR A 24 -1.99 -7.67 -1.16
CA TYR A 24 -0.78 -8.24 -0.60
C TYR A 24 -1.07 -9.37 0.41
N THR A 25 -0.27 -10.43 0.37
CA THR A 25 -0.19 -11.35 1.51
C THR A 25 0.66 -10.76 2.64
N GLN A 26 0.47 -11.26 3.87
CA GLN A 26 1.27 -10.81 5.03
C GLN A 26 2.78 -10.97 4.80
N CYS A 27 3.23 -12.06 4.18
CA CYS A 27 4.65 -12.29 3.94
C CYS A 27 5.21 -11.42 2.81
N GLU A 28 4.44 -11.10 1.76
CA GLU A 28 4.88 -10.14 0.76
C GLU A 28 5.03 -8.75 1.37
N ALA A 29 4.04 -8.29 2.15
CA ALA A 29 4.10 -7.00 2.82
C ALA A 29 5.29 -6.94 3.79
N ALA A 30 5.49 -7.99 4.59
CA ALA A 30 6.64 -8.10 5.48
C ALA A 30 7.99 -8.01 4.75
N ARG A 31 8.11 -8.58 3.55
CA ARG A 31 9.33 -8.48 2.73
C ARG A 31 9.53 -7.06 2.19
N GLN A 32 8.48 -6.41 1.71
CA GLN A 32 8.56 -5.01 1.25
C GLN A 32 8.99 -4.07 2.38
N LEU A 33 8.49 -4.28 3.60
CA LEU A 33 8.92 -3.54 4.80
C LEU A 33 10.40 -3.77 5.14
N VAL A 34 10.91 -5.00 4.99
CA VAL A 34 12.35 -5.29 5.16
C VAL A 34 13.19 -4.59 4.09
N ILE A 35 12.75 -4.61 2.83
CA ILE A 35 13.42 -3.92 1.71
C ILE A 35 13.49 -2.42 2.00
N ALA A 36 12.40 -1.84 2.51
CA ALA A 36 12.30 -0.44 2.94
C ALA A 36 13.06 -0.13 4.25
N ARG A 37 13.79 -1.11 4.81
CA ARG A 37 14.59 -0.97 6.06
C ARG A 37 13.77 -0.55 7.29
N ILE A 38 12.50 -0.92 7.34
CA ILE A 38 11.70 -0.80 8.56
C ILE A 38 12.29 -1.73 9.63
N SER A 39 12.43 -1.22 10.86
CA SER A 39 12.96 -2.01 11.98
C SER A 39 12.14 -3.30 12.16
N ARG A 40 12.85 -4.42 12.35
CA ARG A 40 12.25 -5.75 12.54
C ARG A 40 11.23 -5.78 13.68
N SER A 41 11.46 -4.98 14.73
CA SER A 41 10.54 -4.88 15.88
C SER A 41 9.16 -4.32 15.52
N PHE A 42 9.05 -3.55 14.42
CA PHE A 42 7.80 -2.91 14.01
C PHE A 42 7.11 -3.59 12.83
N ILE A 43 7.73 -4.57 12.17
CA ILE A 43 7.15 -5.19 10.96
C ILE A 43 5.73 -5.74 11.22
N SER A 44 5.52 -6.46 12.32
CA SER A 44 4.18 -6.99 12.64
C SER A 44 3.16 -5.88 12.90
N ASN A 45 3.56 -4.70 13.41
CA ASN A 45 2.67 -3.55 13.56
C ASN A 45 2.28 -2.97 12.20
N TRP A 46 3.25 -2.80 11.30
CA TRP A 46 3.00 -2.30 9.94
C TRP A 46 2.12 -3.23 9.11
N VAL A 47 2.35 -4.54 9.19
CA VAL A 47 1.48 -5.53 8.52
C VAL A 47 0.06 -5.49 9.12
N CYS A 48 -0.08 -5.37 10.44
CA CYS A 48 -1.39 -5.21 11.06
C CYS A 48 -2.09 -3.91 10.59
N LEU A 49 -1.36 -2.80 10.50
CA LEU A 49 -1.87 -1.54 9.98
C LEU A 49 -2.40 -1.71 8.56
N MET A 50 -1.59 -2.23 7.62
CA MET A 50 -2.00 -2.46 6.24
C MET A 50 -3.26 -3.35 6.16
N GLN A 51 -3.35 -4.37 7.01
CA GLN A 51 -4.50 -5.26 7.05
C GLN A 51 -5.80 -4.54 7.46
N TYR A 52 -5.74 -3.67 8.47
CA TYR A 52 -6.92 -3.02 9.03
C TYR A 52 -7.26 -1.66 8.43
N GLU A 53 -6.34 -1.04 7.70
CA GLU A 53 -6.59 0.20 6.96
C GLU A 53 -7.12 -0.09 5.55
N SER A 54 -6.56 -1.09 4.86
CA SER A 54 -6.89 -1.31 3.45
C SER A 54 -7.28 -2.73 3.08
N GLY A 55 -7.24 -3.68 4.03
CA GLY A 55 -7.38 -5.09 3.68
C GLY A 55 -6.24 -5.56 2.78
N MET A 56 -5.05 -4.95 2.88
CA MET A 56 -3.89 -5.18 2.02
C MET A 56 -4.06 -4.75 0.54
N ASN A 57 -5.09 -3.96 0.22
CA ASN A 57 -5.35 -3.50 -1.14
C ASN A 57 -4.53 -2.24 -1.48
N THR A 58 -3.68 -2.34 -2.50
CA THR A 58 -2.81 -1.25 -2.96
C THR A 58 -3.53 -0.15 -3.75
N HIS A 59 -4.74 -0.39 -4.25
CA HIS A 59 -5.51 0.62 -4.99
C HIS A 59 -6.75 1.10 -4.24
N LEU A 60 -6.82 0.83 -2.94
CA LEU A 60 -7.95 1.28 -2.14
C LEU A 60 -7.93 2.80 -1.98
N VAL A 61 -9.02 3.44 -2.41
CA VAL A 61 -9.31 4.84 -2.13
C VAL A 61 -10.51 4.91 -1.17
N THR A 62 -10.35 5.56 -0.03
CA THR A 62 -11.46 5.80 0.91
C THR A 62 -11.73 7.29 1.11
N GLY A 63 -12.99 7.61 1.40
CA GLY A 63 -13.45 8.98 1.61
C GLY A 63 -14.72 9.29 0.79
N PRO A 64 -15.09 10.57 0.70
CA PRO A 64 -14.43 11.70 1.36
C PRO A 64 -14.54 11.66 2.89
N LYS A 65 -13.54 12.22 3.59
CA LYS A 65 -13.52 12.48 5.04
C LYS A 65 -13.61 14.00 5.27
N ARG A 66 -13.08 14.52 6.38
CA ARG A 66 -13.07 15.97 6.71
C ARG A 66 -12.42 16.78 5.58
N GLY A 67 -13.01 17.92 5.23
CA GLY A 67 -12.46 18.84 4.23
C GLY A 67 -12.41 18.27 2.81
N SER A 68 -13.29 17.32 2.49
CA SER A 68 -13.32 16.63 1.19
C SER A 68 -12.02 15.86 0.85
N SER A 69 -11.26 15.47 1.88
CA SER A 69 -10.04 14.68 1.73
C SER A 69 -10.33 13.19 1.52
N TYR A 70 -9.49 12.55 0.73
CA TYR A 70 -9.47 11.11 0.48
C TYR A 70 -8.16 10.49 1.00
N SER A 71 -8.19 9.20 1.30
CA SER A 71 -7.03 8.38 1.71
C SER A 71 -6.73 7.32 0.65
N TYR A 72 -5.45 7.05 0.41
CA TYR A 72 -4.97 6.31 -0.76
C TYR A 72 -4.04 5.16 -0.38
N GLY A 73 -4.14 4.08 -1.15
CA GLY A 73 -3.17 3.01 -1.15
C GLY A 73 -3.24 2.08 0.06
N ILE A 74 -2.27 1.17 0.14
CA ILE A 74 -2.25 0.12 1.16
C ILE A 74 -2.12 0.67 2.60
N LEU A 75 -1.54 1.87 2.73
CA LEU A 75 -1.29 2.57 3.99
C LEU A 75 -2.28 3.72 4.25
N GLN A 76 -3.29 3.91 3.38
CA GLN A 76 -4.34 4.93 3.51
C GLN A 76 -3.77 6.34 3.79
N ILE A 77 -2.80 6.77 2.99
CA ILE A 77 -2.17 8.09 3.10
C ILE A 77 -3.17 9.15 2.65
N ASN A 78 -3.44 10.15 3.51
CA ASN A 78 -4.51 11.10 3.27
C ASN A 78 -4.06 12.38 2.55
N SER A 79 -4.96 12.89 1.70
CA SER A 79 -4.80 14.11 0.92
C SER A 79 -5.07 15.41 1.68
N ALA A 80 -5.46 15.34 2.96
CA ALA A 80 -5.60 16.54 3.77
C ALA A 80 -4.24 17.14 4.13
N GLU A 81 -3.20 16.31 4.21
CA GLU A 81 -1.89 16.72 4.71
C GLU A 81 -0.70 16.11 3.94
N TRP A 82 -0.79 14.84 3.52
CA TRP A 82 0.40 14.08 3.12
C TRP A 82 0.66 14.05 1.62
N CYS A 83 -0.38 14.18 0.80
CA CYS A 83 -0.28 14.22 -0.66
C CYS A 83 -1.30 15.21 -1.25
N THR A 84 -1.17 15.51 -2.53
CA THR A 84 -2.17 16.31 -3.26
C THR A 84 -2.72 15.54 -4.45
N ARG A 85 -4.02 15.70 -4.73
CA ARG A 85 -4.70 15.02 -5.84
C ARG A 85 -4.36 15.71 -7.15
N GLY A 86 -4.01 14.94 -8.18
CA GLY A 86 -3.75 15.44 -9.53
C GLY A 86 -2.39 16.14 -9.74
N HIS A 87 -1.72 16.60 -8.69
CA HIS A 87 -0.38 17.19 -8.78
C HIS A 87 0.47 16.91 -7.53
N ARG A 88 1.79 17.10 -7.64
CA ARG A 88 2.72 16.88 -6.53
C ARG A 88 2.48 17.92 -5.43
N GLY A 89 2.55 17.50 -4.18
CA GLY A 89 2.35 18.37 -3.02
C GLY A 89 2.20 17.58 -1.71
N GLY A 90 1.76 18.27 -0.66
CA GLY A 90 1.65 17.74 0.71
C GLY A 90 3.02 17.46 1.35
N ASN A 91 2.99 16.97 2.59
CA ASN A 91 4.21 16.73 3.37
C ASN A 91 5.12 15.62 2.79
N CYS A 92 4.59 14.78 1.90
CA CYS A 92 5.39 13.78 1.19
C CYS A 92 5.86 14.22 -0.20
N ASP A 93 5.46 15.40 -0.70
CA ASP A 93 5.74 15.90 -2.05
C ASP A 93 5.44 14.85 -3.15
N LYS A 94 4.22 14.30 -3.11
CA LYS A 94 3.77 13.25 -4.05
C LYS A 94 2.36 13.54 -4.52
N ARG A 95 2.02 13.00 -5.70
CA ARG A 95 0.62 12.92 -6.11
C ARG A 95 -0.04 11.82 -5.31
N CYS A 96 -1.28 12.01 -4.88
CA CYS A 96 -1.99 10.94 -4.16
C CYS A 96 -2.18 9.68 -5.01
N GLU A 97 -2.27 9.85 -6.34
CA GLU A 97 -2.37 8.73 -7.28
C GLU A 97 -1.08 7.90 -7.37
N ASP A 98 0.07 8.44 -6.95
CA ASP A 98 1.34 7.69 -6.93
C ASP A 98 1.32 6.54 -5.90
N TYR A 99 0.39 6.58 -4.93
CA TYR A 99 0.17 5.51 -3.94
C TYR A 99 -0.84 4.44 -4.41
N LEU A 100 -1.36 4.55 -5.64
CA LEU A 100 -2.21 3.53 -6.26
C LEU A 100 -1.35 2.69 -7.21
N SER A 101 -0.40 1.98 -6.63
CA SER A 101 0.62 1.19 -7.32
C SER A 101 0.84 -0.13 -6.60
N ASP A 102 1.11 -1.19 -7.37
CA ASP A 102 1.44 -2.51 -6.81
C ASP A 102 2.81 -2.50 -6.10
N ASP A 103 3.73 -1.62 -6.50
CA ASP A 103 4.93 -1.31 -5.73
C ASP A 103 4.62 -0.27 -4.66
N ILE A 104 4.83 -0.65 -3.40
CA ILE A 104 4.44 0.09 -2.21
C ILE A 104 5.65 0.76 -1.51
N GLN A 105 6.82 0.82 -2.14
CA GLN A 105 8.01 1.42 -1.52
C GLN A 105 7.80 2.91 -1.21
N GLU A 106 7.17 3.66 -2.12
CA GLU A 106 6.87 5.09 -1.93
C GLU A 106 5.82 5.31 -0.84
N ASP A 107 4.80 4.43 -0.76
CA ASP A 107 3.84 4.40 0.35
C ASP A 107 4.57 4.24 1.68
N ILE A 108 5.47 3.26 1.79
CA ILE A 108 6.21 2.97 3.03
C ILE A 108 7.08 4.17 3.42
N VAL A 109 7.74 4.82 2.46
CA VAL A 109 8.56 6.02 2.71
C VAL A 109 7.71 7.14 3.30
N CYS A 110 6.56 7.44 2.70
CA CYS A 110 5.67 8.48 3.21
C CYS A 110 5.08 8.10 4.57
N ALA A 111 4.55 6.89 4.71
CA ALA A 111 3.98 6.43 5.97
C ALA A 111 5.01 6.40 7.10
N LYS A 112 6.28 6.10 6.81
CA LYS A 112 7.35 6.21 7.82
C LYS A 112 7.48 7.65 8.32
N LYS A 113 7.37 8.67 7.47
CA LYS A 113 7.34 10.08 7.91
C LYS A 113 6.18 10.35 8.85
N ILE A 114 4.98 9.84 8.53
CA ILE A 114 3.79 9.95 9.40
C ILE A 114 4.05 9.28 10.75
N PHE A 115 4.62 8.08 10.74
CA PHE A 115 4.98 7.34 11.95
C PHE A 115 6.04 8.08 12.79
N ASP A 116 7.06 8.67 12.16
CA ASP A 116 8.10 9.40 12.87
C ASP A 116 7.52 10.65 13.57
N GLN A 117 6.47 11.27 13.01
CA GLN A 117 5.81 12.46 13.59
C GLN A 117 4.70 12.13 14.60
N HIS A 118 3.87 11.13 14.30
CA HIS A 118 2.65 10.87 15.06
C HIS A 118 2.60 9.47 15.66
N GLY A 119 3.50 8.58 15.28
CA GLY A 119 3.43 7.15 15.59
C GLY A 119 2.24 6.46 14.91
N PHE A 120 1.99 5.20 15.26
CA PHE A 120 0.89 4.43 14.68
C PHE A 120 -0.52 4.95 15.04
N LYS A 121 -0.64 5.88 16.00
CA LYS A 121 -1.94 6.48 16.37
C LYS A 121 -2.54 7.38 15.29
N ALA A 122 -1.80 7.67 14.21
CA ALA A 122 -2.34 8.38 13.05
C ALA A 122 -3.34 7.54 12.22
N TRP A 123 -3.44 6.24 12.49
CA TRP A 123 -4.29 5.29 11.77
C TRP A 123 -5.35 4.68 12.68
N ASP A 124 -6.61 5.06 12.50
CA ASP A 124 -7.73 4.63 13.34
C ASP A 124 -7.95 3.12 13.30
N GLY A 125 -7.78 2.50 12.13
CA GLY A 125 -7.86 1.06 11.93
C GLY A 125 -6.78 0.32 12.72
N TRP A 126 -5.55 0.84 12.73
CA TRP A 126 -4.48 0.30 13.61
C TRP A 126 -4.80 0.53 15.10
N VAL A 127 -5.26 1.72 15.50
CA VAL A 127 -5.59 2.01 16.90
C VAL A 127 -6.66 1.06 17.42
N LYS A 128 -7.71 0.81 16.63
CA LYS A 128 -8.83 -0.05 17.02
C LYS A 128 -8.45 -1.53 17.07
N ASN A 129 -7.57 -1.99 16.19
CA ASN A 129 -7.38 -3.42 15.93
C ASN A 129 -5.99 -3.98 16.25
N CYS A 130 -4.98 -3.13 16.38
CA CYS A 130 -3.58 -3.56 16.57
C CYS A 130 -2.99 -3.08 17.90
N LYS A 131 -3.34 -1.88 18.35
CA LYS A 131 -2.82 -1.33 19.62
C LYS A 131 -3.18 -2.23 20.79
N ASN A 132 -2.16 -2.67 21.54
CA ASN A 132 -2.31 -3.55 22.72
C ASN A 132 -3.03 -4.88 22.43
N LYS A 133 -2.97 -5.34 21.17
CA LYS A 133 -3.58 -6.59 20.72
C LYS A 133 -2.51 -7.53 20.16
N PRO A 134 -2.77 -8.85 20.11
CA PRO A 134 -1.88 -9.78 19.44
C PRO A 134 -1.66 -9.36 17.99
N LEU A 135 -0.40 -9.18 17.61
CA LEU A 135 -0.01 -8.83 16.25
C LEU A 135 0.20 -10.10 15.41
N PRO A 136 0.16 -10.00 14.06
CA PRO A 136 0.44 -11.13 13.18
C PRO A 136 1.80 -11.78 13.46
N ASN A 137 1.81 -13.11 13.56
CA ASN A 137 3.03 -13.89 13.71
C ASN A 137 3.69 -14.13 12.34
N LEU A 138 4.74 -13.37 12.07
CA LEU A 138 5.45 -13.38 10.79
C LEU A 138 6.71 -14.25 10.78
N ALA A 139 6.96 -15.05 11.82
CA ALA A 139 8.17 -15.87 11.91
C ALA A 139 8.32 -16.83 10.72
N HIS A 140 7.20 -17.36 10.23
CA HIS A 140 7.16 -18.26 9.07
C HIS A 140 7.59 -17.57 7.76
N CYS A 141 7.38 -16.25 7.63
CA CYS A 141 7.75 -15.48 6.43
C CYS A 141 9.26 -15.39 6.20
N PHE A 142 10.04 -15.52 7.29
CA PHE A 142 11.50 -15.34 7.30
C PHE A 142 12.28 -16.65 7.51
N ARG A 143 11.59 -17.79 7.61
CA ARG A 143 12.30 -19.08 7.62
C ARG A 143 12.98 -19.24 6.26
N ARG A 144 14.31 -19.30 6.25
CA ARG A 144 15.05 -19.84 5.10
C ARG A 144 14.50 -21.24 4.85
N LYS A 145 13.96 -21.52 3.66
CA LYS A 145 13.82 -22.91 3.22
C LYS A 145 15.23 -23.49 3.31
N ARG A 146 15.47 -24.38 4.27
CA ARG A 146 16.63 -25.26 4.24
C ARG A 146 16.42 -26.09 2.97
N MET A 147 17.14 -25.76 1.90
CA MET A 147 17.18 -26.58 0.70
C MET A 147 17.75 -27.91 1.20
N THR A 148 16.91 -28.93 1.31
CA THR A 148 17.36 -30.30 1.52
C THR A 148 18.15 -30.68 0.28
N THR A 149 19.47 -30.57 0.36
CA THR A 149 20.36 -31.33 -0.52
C THR A 149 20.21 -32.79 -0.08
N GLU A 150 19.27 -33.50 -0.70
CA GLU A 150 19.33 -34.94 -0.84
C GLU A 150 20.04 -35.23 -2.16
N VAL A 151 21.31 -35.62 -2.08
CA VAL A 151 21.99 -36.58 -2.97
C VAL A 151 22.93 -37.40 -2.11
#